data_AF-A0A6I5ZWJ4-F1
#
_entry.id   AF-A0A6I5ZWJ4-F1
#
_cell.length_a   1.000
_cell.length_b   1.000
_cell.length_c   1.000
_cell.angle_alpha   90.00
_cell.angle_beta   90.00
_cell.angle_gamma   90.00
#
_symmetry.space_group_name_H-M   'P 1'
#
loop_
_entity.id
_entity.type
_entity.pdbx_description
1 polymer ?
#
loop_
_entity_poly.entity_id
_entity_poly.type
_entity_poly.pdbx_seq_one_letter_code
_entity_poly.pdbx_strand_id
1 'polypeptide(L)'
;MAVASVLAWPDMASEVVTREAGGRHGASVVPREVSAALPPVTLLVLTALFAVVPGLDQRLLSGTPPAQDRSPERARRVLGWTLAGLAPVTVVLHLGVLAMHTGEPFPLDRAMGVALGLLLVALGVGLPLAAPGGRFSGRAEGFRAAQGPAYRTAGLLLVLAGAVTAVAAGAGAPWAPVVAVVGTAVAFGQVVLRAGRGALTSRRPSPDR
;
A
#
# COMPACT_ATOMS: atom_id res chain seq x y z
N MET A 1 13.10 -9.34 10.01
CA MET A 1 12.07 -10.39 10.23
C MET A 1 12.71 -11.74 10.48
N ALA A 2 13.42 -12.36 9.52
CA ALA A 2 14.11 -13.63 9.76
C ALA A 2 15.06 -13.60 10.98
N VAL A 3 15.88 -12.55 11.10
CA VAL A 3 16.75 -12.35 12.28
C VAL A 3 15.93 -12.28 13.58
N ALA A 4 14.82 -11.55 13.58
CA ALA A 4 13.95 -11.46 14.75
C ALA A 4 13.32 -12.81 15.12
N SER A 5 12.92 -13.61 14.13
CA SER A 5 12.44 -14.98 14.36
C SER A 5 13.52 -15.87 14.99
N VAL A 6 14.77 -15.79 14.51
CA VAL A 6 15.89 -16.57 15.05
C VAL A 6 16.22 -16.16 16.48
N LEU A 7 16.23 -14.86 16.76
CA LEU A 7 16.52 -14.34 18.10
C LEU A 7 15.43 -14.66 19.12
N ALA A 8 14.15 -14.59 18.72
CA ALA A 8 13.03 -14.91 19.60
C ALA A 8 12.80 -16.41 19.79
N TRP A 9 13.32 -17.24 18.88
CA TRP A 9 13.06 -18.68 18.84
C TRP A 9 13.21 -19.43 20.18
N PRO A 10 14.26 -19.18 20.99
CA PRO A 10 14.45 -19.88 22.26
C PRO A 10 13.30 -19.66 23.25
N ASP A 11 12.68 -18.48 23.19
CA ASP A 11 11.67 -18.02 24.15
C ASP A 11 10.24 -18.18 23.60
N MET A 12 10.08 -18.61 22.35
CA MET A 12 8.75 -18.83 21.75
C MET A 12 8.09 -20.10 22.28
N ALA A 13 6.88 -19.93 22.84
CA ALA A 13 5.96 -21.04 23.08
C ALA A 13 5.71 -21.83 21.77
N SER A 14 5.59 -23.16 21.88
CA SER A 14 5.42 -24.06 20.73
C SER A 14 4.20 -23.70 19.88
N GLU A 15 3.15 -23.19 20.51
CA GLU A 15 1.90 -22.83 19.87
C GLU A 15 1.21 -21.67 20.59
N VAL A 16 0.42 -20.90 19.85
CA VAL A 16 -0.46 -19.86 20.39
C VAL A 16 -1.90 -20.18 20.04
N VAL A 17 -2.77 -20.15 21.04
CA VAL A 17 -4.22 -20.25 20.86
C VAL A 17 -4.73 -18.88 20.42
N THR A 18 -5.15 -18.78 19.16
CA THR A 18 -5.71 -17.55 18.57
C THR A 18 -7.22 -17.45 18.76
N ARG A 19 -7.87 -18.58 19.06
CA ARG A 19 -9.27 -18.66 19.46
C ARG A 19 -9.47 -19.85 20.39
N GLU A 20 -10.03 -19.58 21.56
CA GLU A 20 -10.39 -20.61 22.53
C GLU A 20 -11.49 -21.54 21.99
N ALA A 21 -11.44 -22.80 22.41
CA ALA A 21 -12.48 -23.78 22.08
C ALA A 21 -13.84 -23.34 22.65
N GLY A 22 -14.91 -23.48 21.86
CA GLY A 22 -16.24 -22.99 22.24
C GLY A 22 -17.38 -23.76 21.57
N GLY A 23 -18.22 -24.39 22.39
CA GLY A 23 -19.35 -25.20 21.91
C GLY A 23 -18.88 -26.39 21.07
N ARG A 24 -19.28 -26.43 19.79
CA ARG A 24 -18.88 -27.48 18.82
C ARG A 24 -17.59 -27.16 18.05
N HIS A 25 -16.91 -26.06 18.35
CA HIS A 25 -15.69 -25.64 17.64
C HIS A 25 -14.46 -25.87 18.52
N GLY A 26 -13.45 -26.56 17.97
CA GLY A 26 -12.14 -26.71 18.62
C GLY A 26 -11.36 -25.40 18.68
N ALA A 27 -10.28 -25.40 19.46
CA ALA A 27 -9.37 -24.26 19.54
C ALA A 27 -8.66 -24.03 18.20
N SER A 28 -8.45 -22.76 17.84
CA SER A 28 -7.60 -22.40 16.70
C SER A 28 -6.20 -22.15 17.20
N VAL A 29 -5.29 -23.05 16.84
CA VAL A 29 -3.92 -23.09 17.34
C VAL A 29 -2.97 -22.84 16.17
N VAL A 30 -2.01 -21.94 16.36
CA VAL A 30 -0.99 -21.63 15.35
C VAL A 30 0.38 -22.04 15.90
N PRO A 31 1.10 -22.95 15.21
CA PRO A 31 2.43 -23.39 15.64
C PRO A 31 3.48 -22.30 15.36
N ARG A 32 4.50 -22.22 16.22
CA ARG A 32 5.54 -21.18 16.14
C ARG A 32 6.31 -21.19 14.82
N GLU A 33 6.47 -22.35 14.18
CA GLU A 33 7.15 -22.51 12.90
C GLU A 33 6.43 -21.69 11.82
N VAL A 34 5.09 -21.76 11.80
CA VAL A 34 4.25 -21.02 10.86
C VAL A 34 4.32 -19.53 11.16
N SER A 35 4.16 -19.12 12.42
CA SER A 35 4.26 -17.73 12.85
C SER A 35 5.63 -17.09 12.53
N ALA A 36 6.71 -17.84 12.72
CA ALA A 36 8.08 -17.37 12.49
C ALA A 36 8.43 -17.25 11.00
N ALA A 37 7.86 -18.10 10.15
CA ALA A 37 8.21 -18.20 8.72
C ALA A 37 7.22 -17.47 7.80
N LEU A 38 5.92 -17.46 8.11
CA LEU A 38 4.90 -16.98 7.20
C LEU A 38 5.08 -15.50 6.83
N PRO A 39 5.21 -14.55 7.77
CA PRO A 39 5.38 -13.15 7.40
C PRO A 39 6.63 -12.86 6.53
N PRO A 40 7.85 -13.34 6.85
CA PRO A 40 9.00 -13.09 5.98
C PRO A 40 8.86 -13.77 4.61
N VAL A 41 8.25 -14.95 4.54
CA VAL A 41 7.96 -15.61 3.26
C VAL A 41 6.94 -14.81 2.45
N THR A 42 5.87 -14.30 3.06
CA THR A 42 4.90 -13.44 2.38
C THR A 42 5.56 -12.20 1.79
N LEU A 43 6.41 -11.51 2.56
CA LEU A 43 7.13 -10.34 2.06
C LEU A 43 8.06 -10.69 0.88
N LEU A 44 8.76 -11.82 0.97
CA LEU A 44 9.62 -12.31 -0.11
C LEU A 44 8.82 -12.64 -1.38
N VAL A 45 7.66 -13.30 -1.24
CA VAL A 45 6.75 -13.61 -2.34
C VAL A 45 6.22 -12.31 -2.98
N LEU A 46 5.74 -11.35 -2.18
CA LEU A 46 5.29 -10.06 -2.68
C LEU A 46 6.40 -9.31 -3.43
N THR A 47 7.63 -9.35 -2.89
CA THR A 47 8.80 -8.74 -3.54
C THR A 47 9.08 -9.39 -4.90
N ALA A 48 9.09 -10.72 -4.96
CA ALA A 48 9.31 -11.46 -6.19
C ALA A 48 8.21 -11.17 -7.23
N LEU A 49 6.95 -11.17 -6.81
CA LEU A 49 5.81 -10.83 -7.66
C LEU A 49 5.96 -9.41 -8.22
N PHE A 50 6.22 -8.41 -7.38
CA PHE A 50 6.34 -7.02 -7.82
C PHE A 50 7.56 -6.76 -8.71
N ALA A 51 8.62 -7.57 -8.59
CA ALA A 51 9.76 -7.51 -9.50
C ALA A 51 9.43 -8.06 -10.91
N VAL A 52 8.61 -9.11 -10.98
CA VAL A 52 8.29 -9.80 -12.25
C VAL A 52 7.14 -9.14 -13.00
N VAL A 53 6.11 -8.68 -12.29
CA VAL A 53 4.84 -8.18 -12.86
C VAL A 53 5.05 -7.13 -13.97
N PRO A 54 5.88 -6.08 -13.80
CA PRO A 54 6.06 -5.08 -14.87
C PRO A 54 6.65 -5.65 -16.16
N GLY A 55 7.52 -6.67 -16.05
CA GLY A 55 8.10 -7.33 -17.22
C GLY A 55 7.09 -8.26 -17.92
N LEU A 56 6.23 -8.94 -17.15
CA LEU A 56 5.17 -9.78 -17.68
C LEU A 56 4.08 -8.94 -18.36
N ASP A 57 3.65 -7.85 -17.72
CA ASP A 57 2.66 -6.90 -18.23
C ASP A 57 3.08 -6.33 -19.59
N GLN A 58 4.34 -5.90 -19.71
CA GLN A 58 4.90 -5.41 -20.97
C GLN A 58 4.90 -6.50 -22.07
N ARG A 59 5.24 -7.74 -21.74
CA ARG A 59 5.25 -8.85 -22.70
C ARG A 59 3.84 -9.19 -23.18
N LEU A 60 2.88 -9.28 -22.26
CA LEU A 60 1.48 -9.60 -22.58
C LEU A 60 0.80 -8.50 -23.41
N LEU A 61 1.15 -7.24 -23.16
CA LEU A 61 0.53 -6.08 -23.80
C LEU A 61 1.26 -5.61 -25.06
N SER A 62 2.39 -6.22 -25.41
CA SER A 62 3.17 -5.89 -26.62
C SER A 62 2.38 -6.03 -27.93
N GLY A 63 1.24 -6.75 -27.92
CA GLY A 63 0.31 -6.87 -29.03
C GLY A 63 -0.91 -5.93 -29.00
N THR A 64 -1.03 -5.04 -28.01
CA THR A 64 -2.19 -4.12 -27.89
C THR A 64 -1.93 -2.73 -28.47
N PRO A 65 -2.97 -2.02 -28.97
CA PRO A 65 -2.78 -0.72 -29.63
C PRO A 65 -2.06 0.32 -28.76
N PRO A 66 -1.23 1.20 -29.35
CA PRO A 66 -0.28 2.11 -28.67
C PRO A 66 -0.93 3.28 -27.87
N ALA A 67 -2.21 3.19 -27.53
CA ALA A 67 -2.94 4.27 -26.86
C ALA A 67 -2.45 4.53 -25.42
N GLN A 68 -1.86 3.54 -24.75
CA GLN A 68 -1.36 3.64 -23.38
C GLN A 68 0.17 3.53 -23.33
N ASP A 69 0.85 4.63 -22.98
CA ASP A 69 2.28 4.61 -22.70
C ASP A 69 2.48 4.08 -21.28
N ARG A 70 2.72 2.76 -21.19
CA ARG A 70 3.04 2.05 -19.95
C ARG A 70 4.55 1.90 -19.84
N SER A 71 5.24 2.95 -19.37
CA SER A 71 6.68 2.85 -19.14
C SER A 71 6.97 1.85 -18.00
N PRO A 72 7.67 0.72 -18.26
CA PRO A 72 7.88 -0.33 -17.26
C PRO A 72 8.72 0.16 -16.07
N GLU A 73 9.59 1.14 -16.30
CA GLU A 73 10.38 1.77 -15.24
C GLU A 73 9.50 2.49 -14.22
N ARG A 74 8.49 3.24 -14.68
CA ARG A 74 7.54 3.94 -13.81
C ARG A 74 6.67 2.95 -13.02
N ALA A 75 6.22 1.87 -13.66
CA ALA A 75 5.50 0.80 -12.98
C ALA A 75 6.35 0.14 -11.88
N ARG A 76 7.62 -0.17 -12.18
CA ARG A 76 8.60 -0.67 -11.19
C ARG A 76 8.79 0.30 -10.02
N ARG A 77 8.89 1.61 -10.30
CA ARG A 77 9.03 2.64 -9.24
C ARG A 77 7.77 2.72 -8.36
N VAL A 78 6.56 2.67 -8.94
CA VAL A 78 5.30 2.65 -8.18
C VAL A 78 5.25 1.42 -7.27
N LEU A 79 5.48 0.22 -7.82
CA LEU A 79 5.49 -1.01 -7.03
C LEU A 79 6.60 -1.02 -5.98
N GLY A 80 7.77 -0.45 -6.29
CA GLY A 80 8.87 -0.27 -5.35
C GLY A 80 8.48 0.60 -4.16
N TRP A 81 7.80 1.73 -4.39
CA TRP A 81 7.25 2.56 -3.32
C TRP A 81 6.16 1.84 -2.51
N THR A 82 5.26 1.13 -3.17
CA THR A 82 4.25 0.30 -2.48
C THR A 82 4.91 -0.74 -1.57
N LEU A 83 5.94 -1.42 -2.06
CA LEU A 83 6.69 -2.41 -1.29
C LEU A 83 7.45 -1.76 -0.12
N ALA A 84 8.07 -0.61 -0.34
CA ALA A 84 8.75 0.15 0.70
C ALA A 84 7.80 0.57 1.82
N GLY A 85 6.54 0.89 1.50
CA GLY A 85 5.49 1.17 2.47
C GLY A 85 4.93 -0.07 3.18
N LEU A 86 4.79 -1.20 2.47
CA LEU A 86 4.30 -2.45 3.05
C LEU A 86 5.33 -3.11 3.98
N ALA A 87 6.62 -2.93 3.72
CA ALA A 87 7.69 -3.50 4.52
C ALA A 87 7.55 -3.18 6.03
N PRO A 88 7.47 -1.93 6.50
CA PRO A 88 7.29 -1.63 7.92
C PRO A 88 6.00 -2.23 8.50
N VAL A 89 4.91 -2.28 7.73
CA VAL A 89 3.63 -2.90 8.18
C VAL A 89 3.83 -4.38 8.45
N THR A 90 4.44 -5.10 7.51
CA THR A 90 4.74 -6.53 7.67
C THR A 90 5.71 -6.80 8.82
N VAL A 91 6.72 -5.93 9.01
CA VAL A 91 7.65 -6.02 10.13
C VAL A 91 6.93 -5.86 11.47
N VAL A 92 6.10 -4.84 11.63
CA VAL A 92 5.35 -4.62 12.88
C VAL A 92 4.40 -5.77 13.17
N LEU A 93 3.68 -6.25 12.15
CA LEU A 93 2.80 -7.40 12.29
C LEU A 93 3.59 -8.63 12.77
N HIS A 94 4.76 -8.89 12.17
CA HIS A 94 5.63 -10.00 12.56
C HIS A 94 6.12 -9.88 14.00
N LEU A 95 6.57 -8.69 14.41
CA LEU A 95 7.00 -8.45 15.78
C LEU A 95 5.85 -8.64 16.78
N GLY A 96 4.64 -8.19 16.44
CA GLY A 96 3.46 -8.45 17.25
C GLY A 96 3.13 -9.94 17.37
N VAL A 97 3.26 -10.70 16.29
CA VAL A 97 3.09 -12.16 16.32
C VAL A 97 4.15 -12.83 17.20
N LEU A 98 5.42 -12.44 17.09
CA LEU A 98 6.48 -12.97 17.97
C LEU A 98 6.23 -12.61 19.44
N ALA A 99 5.77 -11.39 19.72
CA ALA A 99 5.41 -10.96 21.06
C ALA A 99 4.32 -11.85 21.69
N MET A 100 3.32 -12.29 20.90
CA MET A 100 2.32 -13.24 21.38
C MET A 100 2.91 -14.60 21.78
N HIS A 101 3.96 -15.07 21.10
CA HIS A 101 4.62 -16.34 21.43
C HIS A 101 5.58 -16.24 22.62
N THR A 102 6.17 -15.06 22.85
CA THR A 102 7.19 -14.83 23.89
C THR A 102 6.61 -14.26 25.19
N GLY A 103 5.39 -13.69 25.13
CA GLY A 103 4.77 -12.99 26.25
C GLY A 103 5.33 -11.57 26.47
N GLU A 104 6.26 -11.12 25.62
CA GLU A 104 6.85 -9.79 25.72
C GLU A 104 5.82 -8.69 25.40
N PRO A 105 5.76 -7.59 26.19
CA PRO A 105 4.86 -6.49 25.91
C PRO A 105 5.31 -5.75 24.63
N PHE A 106 4.47 -5.80 23.59
CA PHE A 106 4.68 -5.06 22.35
C PHE A 106 3.54 -4.05 22.12
N PRO A 107 3.83 -2.74 21.93
CA PRO A 107 2.80 -1.72 21.72
C PRO A 107 2.27 -1.75 20.28
N LEU A 108 1.58 -2.84 19.92
CA LEU A 108 1.14 -3.16 18.57
C LEU A 108 0.34 -2.02 17.93
N ASP A 109 -0.61 -1.43 18.66
CA ASP A 109 -1.47 -0.36 18.14
C ASP A 109 -0.67 0.87 17.69
N ARG A 110 0.29 1.31 18.52
CA ARG A 110 1.15 2.47 18.21
C ARG A 110 2.08 2.15 17.05
N ALA A 111 2.74 1.00 17.11
CA ALA A 111 3.66 0.56 16.06
C ALA A 111 2.93 0.40 14.71
N MET A 112 1.71 -0.13 14.72
CA MET A 112 0.90 -0.31 13.52
C MET A 112 0.45 1.04 12.95
N GLY A 113 0.02 1.97 13.80
CA GLY A 113 -0.31 3.33 13.37
C GLY A 113 0.87 4.06 12.73
N VAL A 114 2.08 3.91 13.28
CA VAL A 114 3.32 4.42 12.67
C VAL A 114 3.57 3.78 11.30
N ALA A 115 3.50 2.45 11.21
CA ALA A 115 3.75 1.72 9.98
C ALA A 115 2.74 2.07 8.88
N LEU A 116 1.46 2.22 9.22
CA LEU A 116 0.41 2.66 8.30
C LEU A 116 0.63 4.11 7.83
N GLY A 117 1.08 5.00 8.72
CA GLY A 117 1.48 6.36 8.33
C GLY A 117 2.63 6.36 7.31
N LEU A 118 3.65 5.53 7.53
CA LEU A 118 4.76 5.36 6.58
C LEU A 118 4.31 4.76 5.24
N LEU A 119 3.37 3.81 5.26
CA LEU A 119 2.76 3.29 4.05
C LEU A 119 2.07 4.40 3.24
N LEU A 120 1.30 5.27 3.90
CA LEU A 120 0.66 6.40 3.23
C LEU A 120 1.68 7.38 2.64
N VAL A 121 2.79 7.64 3.33
CA VAL A 121 3.89 8.46 2.79
C VAL A 121 4.46 7.83 1.53
N ALA A 122 4.83 6.55 1.58
CA ALA A 122 5.40 5.84 0.45
C ALA A 122 4.43 5.81 -0.76
N LEU A 123 3.14 5.54 -0.51
CA LEU A 123 2.11 5.62 -1.55
C LEU A 123 1.96 7.04 -2.11
N GLY A 124 2.02 8.07 -1.27
CA GLY A 124 1.95 9.46 -1.69
C GLY A 124 3.12 9.88 -2.58
N VAL A 125 4.33 9.39 -2.30
CA VAL A 125 5.52 9.59 -3.15
C VAL A 125 5.40 8.82 -4.47
N GLY A 126 4.83 7.61 -4.44
CA GLY A 126 4.61 6.78 -5.63
C GLY A 126 3.47 7.27 -6.53
N LEU A 127 2.41 7.87 -5.98
CA LEU A 127 1.17 8.18 -6.70
C LEU A 127 1.34 9.09 -7.94
N PRO A 128 2.17 10.15 -7.95
CA PRO A 128 2.43 10.94 -9.15
C PRO A 128 3.01 10.11 -10.31
N LEU A 129 3.73 9.05 -9.98
CA LEU A 129 4.27 8.11 -10.97
C LEU A 129 3.18 7.18 -11.51
N ALA A 130 2.03 7.04 -10.88
CA ALA A 130 0.94 6.22 -11.41
C ALA A 130 0.17 6.91 -12.57
N ALA A 131 0.47 8.17 -12.88
CA ALA A 131 -0.26 8.93 -13.88
C ALA A 131 -0.15 8.28 -15.28
N PRO A 132 -1.28 8.01 -15.96
CA PRO A 132 -1.26 7.33 -17.26
C PRO A 132 -0.63 8.20 -18.35
N GLY A 133 0.36 7.63 -19.03
CA GLY A 133 0.92 8.18 -20.27
C GLY A 133 0.13 7.73 -21.51
N GLY A 134 0.52 8.22 -22.69
CA GLY A 134 -0.07 7.82 -23.97
C GLY A 134 -0.91 8.91 -24.63
N ARG A 135 -1.43 8.62 -25.82
CA ARG A 135 -2.27 9.53 -26.60
C ARG A 135 -3.68 8.96 -26.69
N PHE A 136 -4.67 9.71 -26.23
CA PHE A 136 -6.08 9.35 -26.31
C PHE A 136 -6.83 10.39 -27.16
N SER A 137 -8.07 10.08 -27.53
CA SER A 137 -8.95 11.00 -28.27
C SER A 137 -10.21 11.34 -27.47
N GLY A 138 -10.78 12.52 -27.74
CA GLY A 138 -12.04 12.97 -27.15
C GLY A 138 -12.02 13.10 -25.62
N ARG A 139 -13.08 12.62 -24.96
CA ARG A 139 -13.26 12.71 -23.50
C ARG A 139 -12.17 11.99 -22.69
N ALA A 140 -11.59 10.93 -23.25
CA ALA A 140 -10.53 10.16 -22.59
C ALA A 140 -9.23 10.97 -22.45
N GLU A 141 -8.93 11.86 -23.39
CA GLU A 141 -7.75 12.73 -23.33
C GLU A 141 -7.93 13.84 -22.29
N GLY A 142 -9.12 14.46 -22.22
CA GLY A 142 -9.46 15.43 -21.17
C GLY A 142 -9.40 14.84 -19.76
N PHE A 143 -9.89 13.60 -19.60
CA PHE A 143 -9.78 12.83 -18.36
C PHE A 143 -8.32 12.54 -17.99
N ARG A 144 -7.50 12.05 -18.93
CA ARG A 144 -6.07 11.78 -18.72
C ARG A 144 -5.28 13.03 -18.36
N ALA A 145 -5.49 14.12 -19.10
CA ALA A 145 -4.78 15.37 -18.87
C ALA A 145 -5.03 15.93 -17.45
N ALA A 146 -6.24 15.73 -16.93
CA ALA A 146 -6.59 16.11 -15.56
C ALA A 146 -6.01 15.20 -14.47
N GLN A 147 -5.69 13.94 -14.78
CA GLN A 147 -5.15 12.99 -13.80
C GLN A 147 -3.73 13.33 -13.33
N GLY A 148 -2.84 13.77 -14.23
CA GLY A 148 -1.45 14.08 -13.86
C GLY A 148 -1.33 15.11 -12.73
N PRO A 149 -1.93 16.31 -12.86
CA PRO A 149 -1.98 17.29 -11.79
C PRO A 149 -2.72 16.79 -10.54
N ALA A 150 -3.81 16.03 -10.72
CA ALA A 150 -4.59 15.51 -9.60
C ALA A 150 -3.83 14.48 -8.76
N TYR A 151 -3.04 13.59 -9.39
CA TYR A 151 -2.19 12.62 -8.70
C TYR A 151 -1.04 13.28 -7.96
N ARG A 152 -0.50 14.39 -8.46
CA ARG A 152 0.50 15.19 -7.73
C ARG A 152 -0.06 15.77 -6.44
N THR A 153 -1.23 16.40 -6.52
CA THR A 153 -1.87 16.96 -5.32
C THR A 153 -2.34 15.88 -4.36
N ALA A 154 -2.85 14.76 -4.86
CA ALA A 154 -3.22 13.62 -4.02
C ALA A 154 -2.01 12.99 -3.36
N GLY A 155 -0.90 12.86 -4.09
CA GLY A 155 0.36 12.37 -3.55
C GLY A 155 0.85 13.22 -2.39
N LEU A 156 0.85 14.55 -2.54
CA LEU A 156 1.20 15.46 -1.45
C LEU A 156 0.27 15.32 -0.23
N LEU A 157 -1.05 15.25 -0.46
CA LEU A 157 -2.00 15.06 0.65
C LEU A 157 -1.77 13.74 1.39
N LEU A 158 -1.48 12.65 0.67
CA LEU A 158 -1.15 11.36 1.28
C LEU A 158 0.15 11.42 2.08
N VAL A 159 1.19 12.09 1.57
CA VAL A 159 2.44 12.30 2.31
C VAL A 159 2.19 13.05 3.62
N LEU A 160 1.45 14.15 3.57
CA LEU A 160 1.15 14.94 4.76
C LEU A 160 0.30 14.15 5.76
N ALA A 161 -0.78 13.52 5.29
CA ALA A 161 -1.64 12.71 6.13
C ALA A 161 -0.88 11.52 6.76
N GLY A 162 -0.03 10.86 5.98
CA GLY A 162 0.80 9.75 6.44
C GLY A 162 1.83 10.18 7.49
N ALA A 163 2.53 11.29 7.25
CA ALA A 163 3.50 11.84 8.21
C ALA A 163 2.84 12.25 9.53
N VAL A 164 1.72 12.97 9.46
CA VAL A 164 0.95 13.37 10.66
C VAL A 164 0.44 12.12 11.40
N THR A 165 -0.10 11.14 10.68
CA THR A 165 -0.56 9.86 11.27
C THR A 165 0.58 9.16 11.98
N ALA A 166 1.76 9.05 11.36
CA ALA A 166 2.89 8.34 11.93
C ALA A 166 3.38 9.01 13.23
N VAL A 167 3.53 10.33 13.22
CA VAL A 167 3.95 11.10 14.41
C VAL A 167 2.90 11.00 15.51
N ALA A 168 1.62 11.20 15.18
CA ALA A 168 0.52 11.15 16.13
C ALA A 168 0.36 9.75 16.76
N ALA A 169 0.44 8.68 15.96
CA ALA A 169 0.37 7.30 16.43
C ALA A 169 1.56 6.95 17.34
N GLY A 170 2.77 7.39 16.97
CA GLY A 170 3.97 7.22 17.80
C GLY A 170 3.83 7.91 19.17
N ALA A 171 3.18 9.08 19.21
CA ALA A 171 2.85 9.78 20.44
C ALA A 171 1.64 9.19 21.20
N GLY A 172 0.98 8.15 20.67
CA GLY A 172 -0.20 7.54 21.29
C GLY A 172 -1.48 8.36 21.16
N ALA A 173 -1.56 9.25 20.18
CA ALA A 173 -2.74 10.09 19.96
C ALA A 173 -3.93 9.27 19.41
N PRO A 174 -5.11 9.31 20.04
CA PRO A 174 -6.25 8.47 19.66
C PRO A 174 -6.88 8.89 18.32
N TRP A 175 -6.61 10.11 17.85
CA TRP A 175 -7.14 10.64 16.59
C TRP A 175 -6.30 10.28 15.36
N ALA A 176 -5.12 9.65 15.53
CA ALA A 176 -4.24 9.31 14.41
C ALA A 176 -4.94 8.51 13.28
N PRO A 177 -5.79 7.50 13.57
CA PRO A 177 -6.53 6.78 12.53
C PRO A 177 -7.50 7.66 11.75
N VAL A 178 -8.09 8.67 12.40
CA VAL A 178 -9.03 9.60 11.75
C VAL A 178 -8.30 10.41 10.68
N VAL A 179 -7.09 10.89 10.97
CA VAL A 179 -6.27 11.63 9.98
C VAL A 179 -5.89 10.74 8.80
N ALA A 180 -5.53 9.49 9.04
CA ALA A 180 -5.24 8.53 7.97
C ALA A 180 -6.45 8.33 7.04
N VAL A 181 -7.63 8.08 7.62
CA VAL A 181 -8.87 7.84 6.87
C VAL A 181 -9.32 9.08 6.12
N VAL A 182 -9.44 10.22 6.81
CA VAL A 182 -9.91 11.48 6.21
C VAL A 182 -8.92 11.97 5.15
N GLY A 183 -7.62 11.94 5.45
CA GLY A 183 -6.57 12.35 4.51
C GLY A 183 -6.59 11.52 3.23
N THR A 184 -6.75 10.19 3.36
CA THR A 184 -6.88 9.28 2.21
C THR A 184 -8.15 9.58 1.42
N ALA A 185 -9.30 9.72 2.09
CA ALA A 185 -10.57 10.04 1.44
C ALA A 185 -10.52 11.36 0.67
N VAL A 186 -9.93 12.41 1.25
CA VAL A 186 -9.74 13.70 0.58
C VAL A 186 -8.79 13.57 -0.61
N ALA A 187 -7.67 12.84 -0.45
CA ALA A 187 -6.68 12.64 -1.51
C ALA A 187 -7.29 11.96 -2.75
N PHE A 188 -8.05 10.88 -2.57
CA PHE A 188 -8.70 10.20 -3.69
C PHE A 188 -9.98 10.90 -4.17
N GLY A 189 -10.74 11.52 -3.26
CA GLY A 189 -11.94 12.28 -3.61
C GLY A 189 -11.62 13.44 -4.57
N GLN A 190 -10.55 14.20 -4.32
CA GLN A 190 -10.16 15.27 -5.25
C GLN A 190 -9.73 14.76 -6.63
N VAL A 191 -9.16 13.55 -6.70
CA VAL A 191 -8.77 12.91 -7.98
C VAL A 191 -9.99 12.61 -8.80
N VAL A 192 -10.99 11.96 -8.19
CA VAL A 192 -12.26 11.63 -8.85
C VAL A 192 -12.95 12.91 -9.33
N LEU A 193 -13.02 13.94 -8.49
CA LEU A 193 -13.66 15.21 -8.83
C LEU A 193 -12.93 15.95 -9.97
N ARG A 194 -11.60 16.02 -9.94
CA ARG A 194 -10.81 16.72 -10.96
C ARG A 194 -10.79 15.96 -12.29
N ALA A 195 -10.59 14.66 -12.25
CA ALA A 195 -10.60 13.82 -13.44
C ALA A 195 -11.99 13.82 -14.09
N GLY A 196 -13.06 13.68 -13.28
CA GLY A 196 -14.44 13.76 -13.74
C GLY A 196 -14.78 15.09 -14.42
N ARG A 197 -14.35 16.23 -13.86
CA ARG A 197 -14.49 17.54 -14.49
C ARG A 197 -13.75 17.64 -15.83
N GLY A 198 -12.52 17.12 -15.89
CA GLY A 198 -11.72 17.07 -17.13
C GLY A 198 -12.39 16.32 -18.27
N ALA A 199 -13.10 15.23 -17.94
CA ALA A 199 -13.89 14.45 -18.91
C ALA A 199 -15.10 15.21 -19.46
N LEU A 200 -15.69 16.10 -18.65
CA LEU A 200 -16.87 16.89 -19.04
C LEU A 200 -16.51 18.13 -19.86
N THR A 201 -15.30 18.68 -19.69
CA THR A 201 -14.87 19.93 -20.35
C THR A 201 -14.26 19.73 -21.74
N SER A 202 -14.03 18.50 -22.22
CA SER A 202 -13.51 18.27 -23.57
C SER A 202 -14.55 18.70 -24.62
N ARG A 203 -14.43 19.94 -25.11
CA ARG A 203 -15.25 20.49 -26.20
C ARG A 203 -15.16 19.59 -27.45
N ARG A 204 -16.29 19.50 -28.16
CA ARG A 204 -16.40 18.85 -29.48
C ARG A 204 -15.27 19.32 -30.40
N PRO A 205 -14.70 18.43 -31.25
CA PRO A 205 -13.85 18.90 -32.34
C PRO A 205 -14.65 19.90 -33.18
N SER A 206 -14.06 21.07 -33.43
CA SER A 206 -14.61 22.01 -34.40
C SER A 206 -14.61 21.31 -35.76
N PRO A 207 -15.74 21.20 -36.47
CA PRO A 207 -15.69 20.98 -37.90
C PRO A 207 -15.18 22.30 -38.48
N ASP A 208 -13.90 22.34 -38.86
CA ASP A 208 -13.33 23.23 -39.89
C ASP A 208 -11.82 23.36 -39.68
N ARG A 209 -11.06 22.65 -40.51
CA ARG A 209 -10.12 23.20 -41.51
C ARG A 209 -9.33 22.08 -42.16
#